data_AF-A0A1M3IYS0-F1
#
_entry.id   AF-A0A1M3IYS0-F1
#
_cell.length_a   1.000
_cell.length_b   1.000
_cell.length_c   1.000
_cell.angle_alpha   90.00
_cell.angle_beta   90.00
_cell.angle_gamma   90.00
#
_symmetry.space_group_name_H-M   'P 1'
#
loop_
_entity.id
_entity.type
_entity.pdbx_description
1 polymer ?
#
loop_
_entity_poly.entity_id
_entity_poly.type
_entity_poly.pdbx_seq_one_letter_code
_entity_poly.pdbx_strand_id
1 'polypeptide(L)'
;MGNTGAGKSTLINYLSGKRLKVNTFNDIVLDSTEQSTMAIRGGNNSETFLPSYVQVGNLVLYDLPGFMDTRGTARSLVNACFIKNIIENANSIKLVFVAGIDQITGDRGESFKTLLSNTKKLIPNCNKPLETFSSLVVTKSYLNRAALPQFIKSKIDLSSREFEILEYLLEGQIVGQMARPENSVIDDQDRIKILSVILNMGRHKIDHIDTSVIYSTNQDLEIAKLYEAEIDEIIGNYLINSNEVSFLSKWDLEEKRDFIINQFESKVLSSLETSPLITLLRPISEHLYQFSRNELKQKLVDRRELLLSQISMIIKEREREEQETLRIQAEEELK
;
A
#
# COMPACT_ATOMS: atom_id res chain seq x y z
N MET A 1 5.71 0.19 13.10
CA MET A 1 5.23 -1.21 13.09
C MET A 1 4.39 -1.47 14.33
N GLY A 2 3.31 -2.25 14.22
CA GLY A 2 2.44 -2.56 15.36
C GLY A 2 1.14 -3.24 14.92
N ASN A 3 0.61 -4.11 15.78
CA ASN A 3 -0.64 -4.83 15.51
C ASN A 3 -1.84 -3.87 15.44
N THR A 4 -2.96 -4.33 14.90
CA THR A 4 -4.22 -3.58 14.92
C THR A 4 -4.61 -3.25 16.37
N GLY A 5 -5.10 -2.03 16.61
CA GLY A 5 -5.47 -1.58 17.96
C GLY A 5 -4.31 -1.15 18.87
N ALA A 6 -3.05 -1.26 18.43
CA ALA A 6 -1.87 -0.83 19.20
C ALA A 6 -1.77 0.70 19.42
N GLY A 7 -2.60 1.50 18.74
CA GLY A 7 -2.59 2.96 18.85
C GLY A 7 -1.62 3.69 17.91
N LYS A 8 -1.22 3.07 16.78
CA LYS A 8 -0.31 3.67 15.77
C LYS A 8 -0.82 5.03 15.26
N SER A 9 -2.03 5.08 14.71
CA SER A 9 -2.63 6.31 14.17
C SER A 9 -2.79 7.38 15.25
N THR A 10 -3.16 6.98 16.46
CA THR A 10 -3.25 7.88 17.63
C THR A 10 -1.88 8.45 17.98
N LEU A 11 -0.85 7.61 18.06
CA LEU A 11 0.52 8.01 18.34
C LEU A 11 1.04 8.97 17.26
N ILE A 12 0.81 8.69 15.98
CA ILE A 12 1.31 9.56 14.91
C ILE A 12 0.65 10.94 14.96
N ASN A 13 -0.67 11.01 15.16
CA ASN A 13 -1.36 12.30 15.35
C ASN A 13 -0.84 13.04 16.59
N TYR A 14 -0.60 12.32 17.68
CA TYR A 14 -0.02 12.88 18.91
C TYR A 14 1.38 13.47 18.67
N LEU A 15 2.27 12.74 18.00
CA LEU A 15 3.61 13.20 17.66
C LEU A 15 3.61 14.37 16.67
N SER A 16 2.57 14.46 15.84
CA SER A 16 2.38 15.55 14.87
C SER A 16 1.79 16.83 15.47
N GLY A 17 1.55 16.85 16.79
CA GLY A 17 0.98 18.00 17.48
C GLY A 17 -0.48 18.29 17.14
N LYS A 18 -1.20 17.31 16.57
CA LYS A 18 -2.64 17.43 16.31
C LYS A 18 -3.40 17.48 17.64
N ARG A 19 -4.51 18.21 17.67
CA ARG A 19 -5.35 18.28 18.86
C ARG A 19 -6.05 16.95 19.11
N LEU A 20 -5.78 16.37 20.27
CA LEU A 20 -6.41 15.15 20.77
C LEU A 20 -7.27 15.49 21.97
N LYS A 21 -8.38 14.77 22.11
CA LYS A 21 -9.27 14.86 23.27
C LYS A 21 -9.52 13.48 23.86
N VAL A 22 -9.95 13.48 25.11
CA VAL A 22 -10.34 12.25 25.80
C VAL A 22 -11.85 12.07 25.65
N ASN A 23 -12.29 10.91 25.17
CA ASN A 23 -13.71 10.59 25.06
C ASN A 23 -14.30 10.13 26.41
N THR A 24 -15.59 9.86 26.44
CA THR A 24 -16.31 9.38 27.63
C THR A 24 -15.84 8.02 28.16
N PHE A 25 -15.07 7.26 27.37
CA PHE A 25 -14.49 5.96 27.75
C PHE A 25 -13.04 6.08 28.23
N ASN A 26 -12.54 7.31 28.39
CA ASN A 26 -11.16 7.60 28.75
C ASN A 26 -10.14 7.13 27.69
N ASP A 27 -10.54 7.13 26.42
CA ASP A 27 -9.69 6.87 25.26
C ASP A 27 -9.31 8.19 24.57
N ILE A 28 -8.12 8.19 23.96
CA ILE A 28 -7.60 9.32 23.19
C ILE A 28 -8.16 9.26 21.76
N VAL A 29 -8.90 10.31 21.38
CA VAL A 29 -9.52 10.47 20.05
C VAL A 29 -9.11 11.80 19.43
N LEU A 30 -9.25 11.93 18.10
CA LEU A 30 -9.04 13.21 17.42
C LEU A 30 -10.07 14.23 17.88
N ASP A 31 -9.66 15.49 17.98
CA ASP A 31 -10.63 16.55 18.01
C ASP A 31 -11.17 16.81 16.59
N SER A 32 -12.47 16.56 16.41
CA SER A 32 -13.20 16.62 15.14
C SER A 32 -13.28 18.01 14.50
N THR A 33 -12.70 19.03 15.14
CA THR A 33 -12.66 20.41 14.67
C THR A 33 -11.49 20.69 13.71
N GLU A 34 -10.50 19.79 13.61
CA GLU A 34 -9.36 19.94 12.70
C GLU A 34 -9.58 19.22 11.36
N GLN A 35 -9.61 19.98 10.26
CA GLN A 35 -9.79 19.45 8.89
C GLN A 35 -8.54 18.76 8.29
N SER A 36 -7.39 18.74 8.98
CA SER A 36 -6.10 18.24 8.45
C SER A 36 -5.52 17.05 9.22
N THR A 37 -6.38 16.25 9.88
CA THR A 37 -5.97 15.12 10.72
C THR A 37 -5.99 13.79 9.96
N MET A 38 -5.00 12.92 10.19
CA MET A 38 -5.09 11.54 9.75
C MET A 38 -6.14 10.82 10.60
N ALA A 39 -7.20 10.28 9.99
CA ALA A 39 -8.32 9.70 10.72
C ALA A 39 -7.87 8.62 11.75
N ILE A 40 -8.10 8.85 13.05
CA ILE A 40 -8.00 7.81 14.08
C ILE A 40 -9.26 6.95 13.96
N ARG A 41 -9.19 5.85 13.22
CA ARG A 41 -10.32 4.91 13.08
C ARG A 41 -10.18 3.80 14.12
N GLY A 42 -10.79 4.01 15.29
CA GLY A 42 -10.99 2.99 16.32
C GLY A 42 -12.30 2.24 16.08
N GLY A 43 -12.23 0.92 15.90
CA GLY A 43 -13.40 0.03 15.74
C GLY A 43 -13.04 -1.25 14.99
N ASN A 44 -13.93 -2.25 15.03
CA ASN A 44 -13.80 -3.50 14.27
C ASN A 44 -13.61 -3.30 12.75
N ASN A 45 -13.76 -2.07 12.24
CA ASN A 45 -13.52 -1.62 10.87
C ASN A 45 -12.30 -0.68 10.77
N SER A 46 -11.12 -1.10 11.25
CA SER A 46 -9.84 -0.45 10.91
C SER A 46 -9.55 -0.64 9.42
N GLU A 47 -10.19 0.18 8.59
CA GLU A 47 -10.13 0.14 7.13
C GLU A 47 -9.05 1.09 6.55
N THR A 48 -7.88 1.22 7.17
CA THR A 48 -6.74 1.91 6.51
C THR A 48 -6.25 1.03 5.36
N PHE A 49 -6.75 1.23 4.13
CA PHE A 49 -6.36 0.45 2.95
C PHE A 49 -5.12 1.04 2.28
N LEU A 50 -4.98 2.37 2.32
CA LEU A 50 -3.82 3.11 1.82
C LEU A 50 -2.99 3.62 3.00
N PRO A 51 -1.65 3.55 2.94
CA PRO A 51 -0.80 4.20 3.91
C PRO A 51 -1.10 5.70 3.98
N SER A 52 -1.12 6.24 5.19
CA SER A 52 -1.14 7.68 5.38
C SER A 52 0.19 8.13 5.98
N TYR A 53 0.58 9.37 5.74
CA TYR A 53 1.82 9.91 6.27
C TYR A 53 1.65 11.35 6.73
N VAL A 54 2.54 11.75 7.63
CA VAL A 54 2.63 13.12 8.12
C VAL A 54 4.09 13.49 8.34
N GLN A 55 4.42 14.72 7.97
CA GLN A 55 5.75 15.27 8.20
C GLN A 55 5.82 15.92 9.58
N VAL A 56 6.80 15.50 10.39
CA VAL A 56 7.09 16.05 11.71
C VAL A 56 8.56 16.47 11.73
N GLY A 57 8.81 17.77 11.50
CA GLY A 57 10.16 18.29 11.32
C GLY A 57 10.86 17.65 10.11
N ASN A 58 11.97 16.94 10.37
CA ASN A 58 12.75 16.21 9.36
C ASN A 58 12.36 14.73 9.25
N LEU A 59 11.30 14.29 9.94
CA LEU A 59 10.79 12.92 9.89
C LEU A 59 9.52 12.88 9.04
N VAL A 60 9.36 11.78 8.30
CA VAL A 60 8.09 11.39 7.70
C VAL A 60 7.59 10.17 8.46
N LEU A 61 6.47 10.33 9.17
CA LEU A 61 5.84 9.27 9.94
C LEU A 61 4.80 8.59 9.06
N TYR A 62 4.97 7.29 8.82
CA TYR A 62 4.02 6.47 8.07
C TYR A 62 3.09 5.72 9.00
N ASP A 63 1.79 5.91 8.84
CA ASP A 63 0.77 5.02 9.40
C ASP A 63 0.51 3.89 8.40
N LEU A 64 1.19 2.78 8.64
CA LEU A 64 0.99 1.56 7.88
C LEU A 64 -0.22 0.81 8.44
N PRO A 65 -1.03 0.16 7.58
CA PRO A 65 -2.06 -0.77 8.04
C PRO A 65 -1.49 -1.78 9.04
N GLY A 66 -2.36 -2.32 9.90
CA GLY A 66 -1.96 -3.27 10.94
C GLY A 66 -1.09 -4.39 10.36
N PHE A 67 0.07 -4.62 10.98
CA PHE A 67 0.91 -5.77 10.62
C PHE A 67 0.09 -7.04 10.91
N MET A 68 -0.06 -7.91 9.91
CA MET A 68 -0.95 -9.08 9.93
C MET A 68 -2.46 -8.79 9.99
N ASP A 69 -2.93 -7.71 9.36
CA ASP A 69 -4.38 -7.54 9.15
C ASP A 69 -4.89 -8.64 8.20
N THR A 70 -5.78 -9.51 8.72
CA THR A 70 -6.27 -10.73 8.05
C THR A 70 -7.56 -10.52 7.26
N ARG A 71 -7.96 -9.27 7.01
CA ARG A 71 -9.24 -8.90 6.37
C ARG A 71 -9.28 -9.09 4.85
N GLY A 72 -8.77 -10.22 4.38
CA GLY A 72 -8.75 -10.57 2.97
C GLY A 72 -7.37 -10.50 2.35
N THR A 73 -7.15 -11.47 1.48
CA THR A 73 -5.96 -11.78 0.67
C THR A 73 -5.47 -10.62 -0.18
N ALA A 74 -6.34 -9.97 -0.97
CA ALA A 74 -5.97 -8.82 -1.79
C ALA A 74 -5.44 -7.62 -0.96
N ARG A 75 -5.98 -7.44 0.26
CA ARG A 75 -5.55 -6.37 1.16
C ARG A 75 -4.17 -6.63 1.75
N SER A 76 -3.89 -7.86 2.16
CA SER A 76 -2.56 -8.25 2.65
C SER A 76 -1.47 -8.05 1.58
N LEU A 77 -1.78 -8.36 0.32
CA LEU A 77 -0.88 -8.11 -0.80
C LEU A 77 -0.59 -6.63 -1.02
N VAL A 78 -1.63 -5.81 -1.15
CA VAL A 78 -1.50 -4.36 -1.35
C VAL A 78 -0.71 -3.72 -0.20
N ASN A 79 -0.96 -4.17 1.04
CA ASN A 79 -0.19 -3.75 2.21
C ASN A 79 1.29 -4.14 2.09
N ALA A 80 1.58 -5.37 1.65
CA ALA A 80 2.95 -5.83 1.43
C ALA A 80 3.68 -5.01 0.36
N CYS A 81 3.00 -4.66 -0.74
CA CYS A 81 3.52 -3.76 -1.77
C CYS A 81 3.89 -2.40 -1.19
N PHE A 82 2.97 -1.78 -0.44
CA PHE A 82 3.22 -0.46 0.15
C PHE A 82 4.37 -0.50 1.15
N ILE A 83 4.42 -1.52 2.02
CA ILE A 83 5.51 -1.69 2.98
C ILE A 83 6.84 -1.85 2.24
N LYS A 84 6.90 -2.68 1.20
CA LYS A 84 8.10 -2.85 0.35
C LYS A 84 8.52 -1.55 -0.30
N ASN A 85 7.59 -0.88 -0.98
CA ASN A 85 7.87 0.35 -1.70
C ASN A 85 8.34 1.48 -0.76
N ILE A 86 7.69 1.64 0.40
CA ILE A 86 8.08 2.65 1.39
C ILE A 86 9.43 2.33 2.01
N ILE A 87 9.70 1.07 2.35
CA ILE A 87 10.94 0.67 3.02
C ILE A 87 12.13 0.72 2.05
N GLU A 88 12.02 0.10 0.88
CA GLU A 88 13.16 -0.05 -0.05
C GLU A 88 13.53 1.26 -0.75
N ASN A 89 12.59 2.20 -0.92
CA ASN A 89 12.85 3.51 -1.53
C ASN A 89 13.19 4.61 -0.52
N ALA A 90 13.09 4.35 0.79
CA ALA A 90 13.48 5.34 1.79
C ALA A 90 15.01 5.49 1.84
N ASN A 91 15.50 6.73 1.84
CA ASN A 91 16.93 7.04 2.02
C ASN A 91 17.49 6.42 3.32
N SER A 92 16.68 6.41 4.37
CA SER A 92 16.98 5.77 5.64
C SER A 92 15.71 5.64 6.48
N ILE A 93 15.67 4.63 7.35
CA ILE A 93 14.52 4.29 8.18
C ILE A 93 14.91 4.26 9.64
N LYS A 94 13.89 4.55 10.44
CA LYS A 94 13.82 4.56 11.88
C LYS A 94 12.62 3.70 12.27
N LEU A 95 12.84 2.51 12.83
CA LEU A 95 11.76 1.57 13.14
C LEU A 95 11.16 1.89 14.52
N VAL A 96 9.86 2.07 14.59
CA VAL A 96 9.14 2.27 15.86
C VAL A 96 8.17 1.11 16.05
N PHE A 97 8.42 0.26 17.03
CA PHE A 97 7.49 -0.75 17.49
C PHE A 97 6.46 -0.08 18.39
N VAL A 98 5.17 -0.27 18.09
CA VAL A 98 4.07 0.29 18.87
C VAL A 98 3.26 -0.88 19.42
N ALA A 99 3.12 -0.93 20.74
CA ALA A 99 2.32 -1.94 21.43
C ALA A 99 1.47 -1.29 22.51
N GLY A 100 0.20 -1.67 22.58
CA GLY A 100 -0.61 -1.35 23.76
C GLY A 100 -0.13 -2.12 24.98
N ILE A 101 -0.26 -1.54 26.18
CA ILE A 101 0.11 -2.23 27.42
C ILE A 101 -0.65 -3.57 27.56
N ASP A 102 -1.89 -3.61 27.08
CA ASP A 102 -2.74 -4.81 27.00
C ASP A 102 -2.13 -5.91 26.13
N GLN A 103 -1.46 -5.55 25.03
CA GLN A 103 -0.78 -6.49 24.13
C GLN A 103 0.53 -7.05 24.71
N ILE A 104 1.13 -6.34 25.66
CA ILE A 104 2.31 -6.80 26.42
C ILE A 104 1.87 -7.71 27.57
N THR A 105 0.79 -7.36 28.27
CA THR A 105 0.31 -8.12 29.43
C THR A 105 -0.52 -9.34 29.06
N GLY A 106 -1.25 -9.28 27.94
CA GLY A 106 -2.11 -10.36 27.46
C GLY A 106 -1.29 -11.52 26.91
N ASP A 107 -1.68 -12.75 27.26
CA ASP A 107 -1.06 -13.99 26.81
C ASP A 107 0.48 -13.99 26.85
N ARG A 108 1.05 -13.47 27.95
CA ARG A 108 2.51 -13.33 28.15
C ARG A 108 3.21 -12.58 27.01
N GLY A 109 2.50 -11.64 26.38
CA GLY A 109 3.00 -10.82 25.28
C GLY A 109 3.10 -11.55 23.95
N GLU A 110 2.42 -12.69 23.75
CA GLU A 110 2.55 -13.50 22.52
C GLU A 110 2.27 -12.70 21.24
N SER A 111 1.27 -11.84 21.26
CA SER A 111 0.94 -10.95 20.15
C SER A 111 2.09 -9.99 19.80
N PHE A 112 2.77 -9.47 20.82
CA PHE A 112 3.92 -8.58 20.64
C PHE A 112 5.19 -9.36 20.26
N LYS A 113 5.40 -10.55 20.81
CA LYS A 113 6.49 -11.45 20.43
C LYS A 113 6.41 -11.84 18.95
N THR A 114 5.21 -12.20 18.49
CA THR A 114 4.94 -12.50 17.07
C THR A 114 5.27 -11.30 16.17
N LEU A 115 4.92 -10.08 16.59
CA LEU A 115 5.26 -8.86 15.85
C LEU A 115 6.78 -8.70 15.69
N LEU A 116 7.56 -8.90 16.75
CA LEU A 116 9.02 -8.81 16.71
C LEU A 116 9.62 -9.88 15.80
N SER A 117 9.20 -11.13 15.96
CA SER A 117 9.65 -12.26 15.13
C SER A 117 9.37 -12.04 13.65
N ASN A 118 8.15 -11.61 13.31
CA ASN A 118 7.79 -11.36 11.91
C ASN A 118 8.50 -10.13 11.34
N THR A 119 8.80 -9.11 12.15
CA THR A 119 9.61 -7.98 11.68
C THR A 119 11.06 -8.39 11.39
N LYS A 120 11.64 -9.30 12.19
CA LYS A 120 12.96 -9.87 11.94
C LYS A 120 12.99 -10.67 10.64
N LYS A 121 11.94 -11.46 10.38
CA LYS A 121 11.79 -12.20 9.12
C LYS A 121 11.54 -11.29 7.91
N LEU A 122 10.79 -10.19 8.09
CA LEU A 122 10.58 -9.17 7.06
C LEU A 122 11.91 -8.54 6.61
N ILE A 123 12.89 -8.42 7.51
CA ILE A 123 14.18 -7.78 7.25
C ILE A 123 15.32 -8.77 7.56
N PRO A 124 15.45 -9.88 6.80
CA PRO A 124 16.22 -11.04 7.23
C PRO A 124 17.74 -10.86 7.17
N ASN A 125 18.25 -9.88 6.41
CA ASN A 125 19.68 -9.69 6.15
C ASN A 125 20.12 -8.23 6.31
N CYS A 126 19.67 -7.59 7.38
CA CYS A 126 20.08 -6.23 7.69
C CYS A 126 21.58 -6.21 8.05
N ASN A 127 22.40 -5.41 7.33
CA ASN A 127 23.84 -5.30 7.61
C ASN A 127 24.14 -4.56 8.93
N LYS A 128 23.10 -3.99 9.57
CA LYS A 128 23.11 -3.47 10.92
C LYS A 128 22.08 -4.20 11.78
N PRO A 129 22.38 -4.48 13.06
CA PRO A 129 21.38 -5.04 13.97
C PRO A 129 20.15 -4.14 14.08
N LEU A 130 18.95 -4.72 14.02
CA LEU A 130 17.67 -3.98 13.97
C LEU A 130 17.50 -3.05 15.17
N GLU A 131 17.95 -3.48 16.33
CA GLU A 131 17.89 -2.74 17.60
C GLU A 131 18.61 -1.39 17.54
N THR A 132 19.63 -1.23 16.68
CA THR A 132 20.42 0.00 16.58
C THR A 132 19.67 1.17 15.93
N PHE A 133 18.58 0.89 15.20
CA PHE A 133 17.73 1.89 14.55
C PHE A 133 16.24 1.67 14.85
N SER A 134 15.96 0.95 15.94
CA SER A 134 14.61 0.68 16.42
C SER A 134 14.33 1.34 17.76
N SER A 135 13.05 1.51 18.09
CA SER A 135 12.55 1.91 19.40
C SER A 135 11.24 1.19 19.73
N LEU A 136 10.87 1.17 21.00
CA LEU A 136 9.54 0.71 21.45
C LEU A 136 8.75 1.91 21.98
N VAL A 137 7.47 2.02 21.61
CA VAL A 137 6.52 2.93 22.23
C VAL A 137 5.37 2.12 22.80
N VAL A 138 5.19 2.19 24.12
CA VAL A 138 4.08 1.54 24.81
C VAL A 138 2.93 2.52 24.98
N THR A 139 1.78 2.19 24.39
CA THR A 139 0.57 3.02 24.45
C THR A 139 -0.41 2.52 25.52
N LYS A 140 -1.36 3.37 25.91
CA LYS A 140 -2.41 3.06 26.91
C LYS A 140 -1.83 2.64 28.27
N SER A 141 -0.57 2.99 28.54
CA SER A 141 0.12 2.55 29.75
C SER A 141 -0.40 3.30 30.98
N TYR A 142 -0.74 2.55 32.02
CA TYR A 142 -1.12 3.05 33.35
C TYR A 142 0.06 3.07 34.34
N LEU A 143 1.27 2.75 33.85
CA LEU A 143 2.46 2.59 34.69
C LEU A 143 3.22 3.91 34.84
N ASN A 144 3.96 4.05 35.93
CA ASN A 144 4.99 5.06 36.02
C ASN A 144 6.10 4.80 34.98
N ARG A 145 6.55 5.84 34.28
CA ARG A 145 7.61 5.78 33.26
C ARG A 145 8.86 5.04 33.72
N ALA A 146 9.33 5.31 34.93
CA ALA A 146 10.55 4.68 35.47
C ALA A 146 10.39 3.17 35.71
N ALA A 147 9.15 2.71 35.95
CA ALA A 147 8.84 1.31 36.19
C ALA A 147 8.56 0.52 34.90
N LEU A 148 8.31 1.20 33.78
CA LEU A 148 7.89 0.57 32.53
C LEU A 148 8.89 -0.50 32.02
N PRO A 149 10.21 -0.26 31.94
CA PRO A 149 11.13 -1.27 31.43
C PRO A 149 11.13 -2.54 32.29
N GLN A 150 11.21 -2.38 33.61
CA GLN A 150 11.22 -3.51 34.55
C GLN A 150 9.89 -4.28 34.52
N PHE A 151 8.77 -3.57 34.34
CA PHE A 151 7.47 -4.20 34.17
C PHE A 151 7.43 -5.07 32.91
N ILE A 152 7.92 -4.58 31.77
CA ILE A 152 7.96 -5.36 30.52
C ILE A 152 8.82 -6.62 30.70
N LYS A 153 10.02 -6.49 31.31
CA LYS A 153 10.89 -7.63 31.63
C LYS A 153 10.18 -8.68 32.49
N SER A 154 9.24 -8.27 33.35
CA SER A 154 8.47 -9.21 34.19
C SER A 154 7.33 -9.94 33.47
N LYS A 155 6.90 -9.45 32.30
CA LYS A 155 5.74 -9.99 31.56
C LYS A 155 6.12 -10.84 30.36
N ILE A 156 7.29 -10.59 29.79
CA ILE A 156 7.78 -11.29 28.60
C ILE A 156 9.04 -12.05 28.99
N ASP A 157 9.06 -13.35 28.71
CA ASP A 157 10.27 -14.16 28.85
C ASP A 157 11.29 -13.76 27.77
N LEU A 158 12.39 -13.15 28.20
CA LEU A 158 13.46 -12.66 27.34
C LEU A 158 14.57 -13.69 27.12
N SER A 159 14.44 -14.92 27.64
CA SER A 159 15.49 -15.94 27.54
C SER A 159 15.74 -16.45 26.11
N SER A 160 14.80 -16.22 25.19
CA SER A 160 14.94 -16.60 23.78
C SER A 160 15.73 -15.56 22.99
N ARG A 161 16.67 -16.02 22.14
CA ARG A 161 17.41 -15.20 21.17
C ARG A 161 16.51 -14.42 20.22
N GLU A 162 15.24 -14.80 20.09
CA GLU A 162 14.26 -14.06 19.30
C GLU A 162 13.92 -12.68 19.89
N PHE A 163 14.21 -12.45 21.18
CA PHE A 163 13.88 -11.21 21.90
C PHE A 163 15.09 -10.34 22.28
N GLU A 164 16.28 -10.63 21.72
CA GLU A 164 17.48 -9.78 21.87
C GLU A 164 17.19 -8.30 21.56
N ILE A 165 16.33 -8.05 20.55
CA ILE A 165 15.90 -6.69 20.22
C ILE A 165 15.17 -6.02 21.40
N LEU A 166 14.27 -6.73 22.07
CA LEU A 166 13.50 -6.18 23.18
C LEU A 166 14.40 -5.94 24.39
N GLU A 167 15.30 -6.88 24.68
CA GLU A 167 16.28 -6.73 25.75
C GLU A 167 17.16 -5.48 25.53
N TYR A 168 17.71 -5.31 24.32
CA TYR A 168 18.50 -4.14 23.96
C TYR A 168 17.73 -2.83 24.13
N LEU A 169 16.48 -2.78 23.65
CA LEU A 169 15.65 -1.57 23.76
C LEU A 169 15.36 -1.21 25.22
N LEU A 170 15.11 -2.21 26.08
CA LEU A 170 14.84 -2.01 27.50
C LEU A 170 16.09 -1.56 28.26
N GLU A 171 17.26 -2.10 27.93
CA GLU A 171 18.53 -1.77 28.58
C GLU A 171 19.09 -0.42 28.12
N GLY A 172 19.00 -0.12 26.83
CA GLY A 172 19.37 1.16 26.26
C GLY A 172 18.38 2.29 26.55
N GLN A 173 17.30 2.02 27.28
CA GLN A 173 16.21 2.96 27.58
C GLN A 173 15.61 3.61 26.32
N ILE A 174 15.56 2.86 25.21
CA ILE A 174 15.02 3.30 23.92
C ILE A 174 13.52 2.99 23.86
N VAL A 175 12.83 3.34 24.96
CA VAL A 175 11.41 3.05 25.18
C VAL A 175 10.65 4.33 25.48
N GLY A 176 9.75 4.71 24.58
CA GLY A 176 8.76 5.75 24.79
C GLY A 176 7.50 5.22 25.49
N GLN A 177 6.81 6.09 26.20
CA GLN A 177 5.51 5.80 26.80
C GLN A 177 4.50 6.86 26.34
N MET A 178 3.35 6.41 25.87
CA MET A 178 2.15 7.23 25.72
C MET A 178 1.15 6.75 26.76
N ALA A 179 1.06 7.49 27.88
CA ALA A 179 0.24 7.12 29.00
C ALA A 179 -1.25 7.12 28.64
N ARG A 180 -2.03 6.30 29.34
CA ARG A 180 -3.48 6.45 29.33
C ARG A 180 -3.81 7.82 29.98
N PRO A 181 -4.82 8.55 29.49
CA PRO A 181 -5.23 9.79 30.13
C PRO A 181 -5.63 9.59 31.58
N GLU A 182 -5.19 10.50 32.45
CA GLU A 182 -5.64 10.61 33.83
C GLU A 182 -6.50 11.87 33.96
N ASN A 183 -7.68 11.77 34.57
CA ASN A 183 -8.61 12.89 34.73
C ASN A 183 -8.94 13.62 33.41
N SER A 184 -9.04 12.89 32.29
CA SER A 184 -9.26 13.44 30.95
C SER A 184 -8.15 14.36 30.42
N VAL A 185 -6.95 14.31 31.00
CA VAL A 185 -5.79 15.09 30.57
C VAL A 185 -4.78 14.18 29.86
N ILE A 186 -4.28 14.66 28.72
CA ILE A 186 -3.20 14.03 27.95
C ILE A 186 -1.89 14.71 28.36
N ASP A 187 -0.91 13.94 28.84
CA ASP A 187 0.38 14.49 29.29
C ASP A 187 1.27 14.81 28.09
N ASP A 188 1.36 16.08 27.70
CA ASP A 188 2.21 16.57 26.61
C ASP A 188 3.72 16.29 26.79
N GLN A 189 4.19 15.98 27.99
CA GLN A 189 5.58 15.58 28.22
C GLN A 189 5.89 14.21 27.60
N ASP A 190 4.90 13.33 27.45
CA ASP A 190 5.08 12.05 26.75
C ASP A 190 5.52 12.31 25.30
N ARG A 191 4.88 13.27 24.60
CA ARG A 191 5.20 13.63 23.21
C ARG A 191 6.67 13.99 23.05
N ILE A 192 7.15 14.91 23.90
CA ILE A 192 8.53 15.41 23.85
C ILE A 192 9.52 14.26 24.06
N LYS A 193 9.24 13.39 25.06
CA LYS A 193 10.10 12.25 25.37
C LYS A 193 10.10 11.20 24.26
N ILE A 194 8.94 10.83 23.73
CA ILE A 194 8.85 9.87 22.62
C ILE A 194 9.60 10.41 21.39
N LEU A 195 9.40 11.68 21.03
CA LEU A 195 10.13 12.31 19.94
C LEU A 195 11.64 12.29 20.18
N SER A 196 12.09 12.57 21.40
CA SER A 196 13.52 12.52 21.75
C SER A 196 14.12 11.13 21.55
N VAL A 197 13.42 10.07 21.95
CA VAL A 197 13.85 8.67 21.75
C VAL A 197 13.96 8.36 20.24
N ILE A 198 12.92 8.70 19.47
CA ILE A 198 12.87 8.45 18.02
C ILE A 198 13.96 9.24 17.28
N LEU A 199 14.21 10.49 17.66
CA LEU A 199 15.22 11.32 17.02
C LEU A 199 16.64 10.82 17.31
N ASN A 200 16.91 10.38 18.54
CA ASN A 200 18.23 9.95 18.99
C ASN A 200 18.65 8.55 18.56
N MET A 201 17.72 7.67 18.17
CA MET A 201 18.08 6.33 17.68
C MET A 201 18.84 6.38 16.34
N GLY A 202 19.51 5.29 15.97
CA GLY A 202 20.16 5.19 14.66
C GLY A 202 19.17 5.27 13.49
N ARG A 203 19.72 5.31 12.28
CA ARG A 203 18.96 5.20 11.03
C ARG A 203 19.67 4.27 10.07
N HIS A 204 18.91 3.56 9.24
CA HIS A 204 19.48 2.58 8.32
C HIS A 204 18.70 2.51 7.01
N LYS A 205 19.40 2.37 5.89
CA LYS A 205 18.78 2.11 4.58
C LYS A 205 18.58 0.61 4.46
N ILE A 206 17.35 0.18 4.19
CA ILE A 206 17.03 -1.23 3.96
C ILE A 206 16.86 -1.40 2.46
N ASP A 207 17.76 -2.14 1.82
CA ASP A 207 17.72 -2.36 0.37
C ASP A 207 16.72 -3.44 -0.05
N HIS A 208 16.42 -4.38 0.86
CA HIS A 208 15.53 -5.50 0.56
C HIS A 208 14.72 -5.95 1.79
N ILE A 209 13.43 -6.20 1.59
CA ILE A 209 12.56 -6.89 2.54
C ILE A 209 11.90 -8.14 1.94
N ASP A 210 11.67 -9.12 2.82
CA ASP A 210 10.95 -10.35 2.52
C ASP A 210 9.46 -10.20 2.87
N THR A 211 8.65 -9.91 1.86
CA THR A 211 7.20 -9.71 2.03
C THR A 211 6.40 -10.99 2.20
N SER A 212 7.01 -12.18 2.08
CA SER A 212 6.31 -13.47 2.24
C SER A 212 5.74 -13.68 3.65
N VAL A 213 6.22 -12.90 4.63
CA VAL A 213 5.66 -12.91 5.99
C VAL A 213 4.36 -12.13 6.12
N ILE A 214 3.99 -11.33 5.12
CA ILE A 214 2.78 -10.48 5.14
C ILE A 214 1.65 -11.14 4.33
N TYR A 215 1.98 -11.87 3.27
CA TYR A 215 1.02 -12.53 2.38
C TYR A 215 1.45 -13.96 2.04
N SER A 216 0.50 -14.88 1.84
CA SER A 216 0.78 -16.29 1.54
C SER A 216 0.72 -16.59 0.04
N THR A 217 1.47 -17.58 -0.43
CA THR A 217 1.59 -17.99 -1.85
C THR A 217 0.36 -18.71 -2.42
N ASN A 218 -0.65 -19.05 -1.61
CA ASN A 218 -1.94 -19.57 -2.12
C ASN A 218 -2.82 -18.49 -2.79
N GLN A 219 -2.24 -17.33 -3.13
CA GLN A 219 -2.93 -16.11 -3.56
C GLN A 219 -2.74 -15.79 -5.04
N ASP A 220 -1.93 -16.56 -5.77
CA ASP A 220 -1.57 -16.30 -7.17
C ASP A 220 -2.78 -16.09 -8.09
N LEU A 221 -3.85 -16.87 -7.87
CA LEU A 221 -5.08 -16.78 -8.66
C LEU A 221 -5.83 -15.45 -8.47
N GLU A 222 -5.81 -14.88 -7.26
CA GLU A 222 -6.49 -13.61 -7.02
C GLU A 222 -5.68 -12.42 -7.54
N ILE A 223 -4.35 -12.52 -7.46
CA ILE A 223 -3.45 -11.52 -8.03
C ILE A 223 -3.56 -11.51 -9.55
N ALA A 224 -3.63 -12.69 -10.18
CA ALA A 224 -3.88 -12.81 -11.60
C ALA A 224 -5.19 -12.11 -12.01
N LYS A 225 -6.28 -12.32 -11.23
CA LYS A 225 -7.56 -11.63 -11.46
C LYS A 225 -7.47 -10.10 -11.32
N LEU A 226 -6.66 -9.58 -10.39
CA LEU A 226 -6.44 -8.14 -10.26
C LEU A 226 -5.70 -7.58 -11.48
N TYR A 227 -4.66 -8.27 -11.95
CA TYR A 227 -3.98 -7.91 -13.19
C TYR A 227 -4.93 -7.95 -14.39
N GLU A 228 -5.73 -9.02 -14.52
CA GLU A 228 -6.73 -9.15 -15.58
C GLU A 228 -7.74 -7.99 -15.58
N ALA A 229 -8.31 -7.63 -14.43
CA ALA A 229 -9.29 -6.56 -14.33
C ALA A 229 -8.72 -5.19 -14.74
N GLU A 230 -7.52 -4.85 -14.27
CA GLU A 230 -6.84 -3.59 -14.62
C GLU A 230 -6.50 -3.54 -16.11
N ILE A 231 -6.03 -4.67 -16.65
CA ILE A 231 -5.72 -4.81 -18.08
C ILE A 231 -6.99 -4.62 -18.93
N ASP A 232 -8.10 -5.27 -18.56
CA ASP A 232 -9.37 -5.17 -19.27
C ASP A 232 -9.91 -3.73 -19.24
N GLU A 233 -9.75 -3.01 -18.13
CA GLU A 233 -10.11 -1.60 -18.01
C GLU A 233 -9.28 -0.70 -18.94
N ILE A 234 -7.96 -0.90 -19.00
CA ILE A 234 -7.06 -0.15 -19.90
C ILE A 234 -7.44 -0.36 -21.37
N ILE A 235 -7.71 -1.61 -21.76
CA ILE A 235 -8.18 -1.92 -23.11
C ILE A 235 -9.53 -1.26 -23.37
N GLY A 236 -10.48 -1.37 -22.44
CA GLY A 236 -11.81 -0.76 -22.56
C GLY A 236 -11.73 0.75 -22.78
N ASN A 237 -10.92 1.45 -21.98
CA ASN A 237 -10.73 2.90 -22.09
C ASN A 237 -10.11 3.32 -23.42
N TYR A 238 -9.20 2.51 -23.99
CA TYR A 238 -8.68 2.79 -25.32
C TYR A 238 -9.79 2.72 -26.39
N LEU A 239 -10.59 1.65 -26.37
CA LEU A 239 -11.63 1.41 -27.38
C LEU A 239 -12.73 2.47 -27.35
N ILE A 240 -13.07 2.98 -26.15
CA ILE A 240 -14.06 4.06 -25.99
C ILE A 240 -13.54 5.39 -26.54
N ASN A 241 -12.24 5.66 -26.39
CA ASN A 241 -11.62 6.93 -26.78
C ASN A 241 -11.09 6.95 -28.23
N SER A 242 -11.01 5.79 -28.90
CA SER A 242 -10.58 5.71 -30.30
C SER A 242 -11.71 6.07 -31.27
N ASN A 243 -12.11 7.35 -31.30
CA ASN A 243 -13.05 7.91 -32.28
C ASN A 243 -12.38 8.73 -33.40
N GLU A 244 -11.06 8.67 -33.53
CA GLU A 244 -10.35 9.41 -34.58
C GLU A 244 -10.11 8.55 -35.82
N VAL A 245 -11.12 8.44 -36.69
CA VAL A 245 -10.94 7.96 -38.06
C VAL A 245 -11.38 9.06 -39.04
N SER A 246 -10.65 10.16 -39.05
CA SER A 246 -10.75 11.21 -40.08
C SER A 246 -9.51 11.31 -40.97
N PHE A 247 -8.48 10.49 -40.74
CA PHE A 247 -7.17 10.61 -41.41
C PHE A 247 -6.82 9.46 -42.38
N LEU A 248 -7.65 8.41 -42.45
CA LEU A 248 -7.30 7.15 -43.12
C LEU A 248 -7.83 7.01 -44.56
N SER A 249 -8.25 8.07 -45.24
CA SER A 249 -8.80 7.95 -46.60
C SER A 249 -7.77 7.60 -47.68
N LYS A 250 -6.46 7.73 -47.42
CA LYS A 250 -5.40 7.67 -48.44
C LYS A 250 -4.55 6.40 -48.47
N TRP A 251 -4.70 5.50 -47.52
CA TRP A 251 -3.86 4.30 -47.38
C TRP A 251 -4.57 3.07 -47.99
N ASP A 252 -3.83 2.00 -48.24
CA ASP A 252 -4.42 0.67 -48.52
C ASP A 252 -4.98 0.05 -47.23
N LEU A 253 -5.93 -0.89 -47.36
CA LEU A 253 -6.58 -1.60 -46.26
C LEU A 253 -5.58 -2.34 -45.36
N GLU A 254 -4.55 -2.98 -45.93
CA GLU A 254 -3.53 -3.68 -45.14
C GLU A 254 -2.64 -2.70 -44.34
N GLU A 255 -2.26 -1.57 -44.95
CA GLU A 255 -1.46 -0.54 -44.28
C GLU A 255 -2.23 0.17 -43.16
N LYS A 256 -3.53 0.47 -43.37
CA LYS A 256 -4.42 1.02 -42.32
C LYS A 256 -4.54 0.06 -41.16
N ARG A 257 -4.71 -1.23 -41.47
CA ARG A 257 -4.82 -2.29 -40.49
C ARG A 257 -3.58 -2.33 -39.61
N ASP A 258 -2.40 -2.44 -40.21
CA ASP A 258 -1.15 -2.59 -39.45
C ASP A 258 -0.84 -1.33 -38.63
N PHE A 259 -1.18 -0.14 -39.14
CA PHE A 259 -1.07 1.11 -38.40
C PHE A 259 -1.96 1.17 -37.15
N ILE A 260 -3.25 0.81 -37.28
CA ILE A 260 -4.19 0.81 -36.15
C ILE A 260 -3.75 -0.20 -35.09
N ILE A 261 -3.26 -1.37 -35.51
CA ILE A 261 -2.75 -2.40 -34.60
C ILE A 261 -1.52 -1.91 -33.86
N ASN A 262 -0.53 -1.36 -34.56
CA ASN A 262 0.69 -0.87 -33.94
C ASN A 262 0.40 0.30 -32.98
N GLN A 263 -0.55 1.18 -33.32
CA GLN A 263 -1.04 2.24 -32.42
C GLN A 263 -1.71 1.67 -31.16
N PHE A 264 -2.58 0.67 -31.34
CA PHE A 264 -3.27 0.00 -30.24
C PHE A 264 -2.28 -0.69 -29.29
N GLU A 265 -1.40 -1.53 -29.83
CA GLU A 265 -0.38 -2.23 -29.05
C GLU A 265 0.52 -1.24 -28.33
N SER A 266 1.02 -0.21 -29.02
CA SER A 266 1.89 0.81 -28.42
C SER A 266 1.21 1.54 -27.26
N LYS A 267 -0.03 2.02 -27.43
CA LYS A 267 -0.74 2.80 -26.41
C LYS A 267 -1.23 1.95 -25.23
N VAL A 268 -1.68 0.72 -25.48
CA VAL A 268 -2.09 -0.20 -24.42
C VAL A 268 -0.87 -0.65 -23.61
N LEU A 269 0.23 -1.04 -24.26
CA LEU A 269 1.46 -1.44 -23.58
C LEU A 269 2.04 -0.28 -22.75
N SER A 270 2.10 0.94 -23.30
CA SER A 270 2.57 2.09 -22.53
C SER A 270 1.68 2.39 -21.32
N SER A 271 0.36 2.25 -21.47
CA SER A 271 -0.59 2.49 -20.38
C SER A 271 -0.42 1.46 -19.26
N LEU A 272 -0.20 0.19 -19.62
CA LEU A 272 0.09 -0.88 -18.66
C LEU A 272 1.38 -0.66 -17.88
N GLU A 273 2.44 -0.18 -18.54
CA GLU A 273 3.71 0.15 -17.87
C GLU A 273 3.56 1.29 -16.86
N THR A 274 2.59 2.18 -17.07
CA THR A 274 2.29 3.32 -16.19
C THR A 274 1.12 3.10 -15.25
N SER A 275 0.45 1.95 -15.30
CA SER A 275 -0.71 1.66 -14.44
C SER A 275 -0.26 1.74 -12.97
N PRO A 276 -0.96 2.52 -12.11
CA PRO A 276 -0.65 2.59 -10.69
C PRO A 276 -0.71 1.22 -10.00
N LEU A 277 -1.71 0.39 -10.35
CA LEU A 277 -1.86 -0.94 -9.77
C LEU A 277 -0.71 -1.86 -10.21
N ILE A 278 -0.39 -1.88 -11.51
CA ILE A 278 0.71 -2.70 -12.03
C ILE A 278 2.03 -2.26 -11.41
N THR A 279 2.30 -0.96 -11.38
CA THR A 279 3.51 -0.39 -10.78
C THR A 279 3.66 -0.78 -9.31
N LEU A 280 2.54 -0.82 -8.58
CA LEU A 280 2.51 -1.20 -7.17
C LEU A 280 2.71 -2.70 -6.94
N LEU A 281 2.03 -3.55 -7.72
CA LEU A 281 2.02 -5.01 -7.51
C LEU A 281 3.25 -5.72 -8.08
N ARG A 282 3.80 -5.20 -9.18
CA ARG A 282 4.89 -5.82 -9.94
C ARG A 282 6.11 -6.19 -9.09
N PRO A 283 6.61 -5.34 -8.15
CA PRO A 283 7.79 -5.66 -7.33
C PRO A 283 7.69 -6.91 -6.46
N ILE A 284 6.48 -7.40 -6.15
CA ILE A 284 6.27 -8.61 -5.33
C ILE A 284 5.62 -9.77 -6.08
N SER A 285 5.16 -9.54 -7.31
CA SER A 285 4.41 -10.52 -8.10
C SER A 285 4.79 -10.52 -9.58
N GLU A 286 6.04 -10.20 -9.90
CA GLU A 286 6.57 -10.14 -11.27
C GLU A 286 6.22 -11.37 -12.11
N HIS A 287 6.36 -12.57 -11.55
CA HIS A 287 6.04 -13.82 -12.26
C HIS A 287 4.56 -13.92 -12.66
N LEU A 288 3.65 -13.42 -11.82
CA LEU A 288 2.22 -13.36 -12.10
C LEU A 288 1.90 -12.27 -13.11
N TYR A 289 2.58 -11.12 -13.02
CA TYR A 289 2.48 -10.08 -14.04
C TYR A 289 2.90 -10.62 -15.41
N GLN A 290 4.02 -11.36 -15.51
CA GLN A 290 4.45 -11.96 -16.77
C GLN A 290 3.46 -13.02 -17.27
N PHE A 291 2.87 -13.82 -16.38
CA PHE A 291 1.82 -14.77 -16.73
C PHE A 291 0.59 -14.04 -17.32
N SER A 292 0.02 -13.09 -16.60
CA SER A 292 -1.13 -12.28 -17.05
C SER A 292 -0.82 -11.49 -18.31
N ARG A 293 0.42 -11.00 -18.49
CA ARG A 293 0.87 -10.31 -19.69
C ARG A 293 0.96 -11.25 -20.91
N ASN A 294 1.35 -12.50 -20.72
CA ASN A 294 1.36 -13.48 -21.81
C ASN A 294 -0.06 -13.88 -22.21
N GLU A 295 -0.95 -14.06 -21.24
CA GLU A 295 -2.39 -14.28 -21.51
C GLU A 295 -3.01 -13.06 -22.20
N LEU A 296 -2.62 -11.85 -21.80
CA LEU A 296 -3.00 -10.62 -22.44
C LEU A 296 -2.56 -10.55 -23.90
N LYS A 297 -1.32 -10.95 -24.25
CA LYS A 297 -0.91 -10.98 -25.66
C LYS A 297 -1.88 -11.80 -26.51
N GLN A 298 -2.38 -12.92 -25.97
CA GLN A 298 -3.39 -13.72 -26.64
C GLN A 298 -4.73 -12.99 -26.74
N LYS A 299 -5.22 -12.39 -25.64
CA LYS A 299 -6.46 -11.58 -25.65
C LYS A 299 -6.37 -10.36 -26.58
N LEU A 300 -5.20 -9.72 -26.70
CA LEU A 300 -4.95 -8.62 -27.62
C LEU A 300 -5.02 -9.10 -29.07
N VAL A 301 -4.51 -10.29 -29.38
CA VAL A 301 -4.67 -10.92 -30.70
C VAL A 301 -6.15 -11.16 -31.02
N ASP A 302 -6.90 -11.74 -30.09
CA ASP A 302 -8.35 -11.99 -30.30
C ASP A 302 -9.14 -10.68 -30.45
N ARG A 303 -8.80 -9.65 -29.67
CA ARG A 303 -9.45 -8.34 -29.73
C ARG A 303 -9.06 -7.55 -30.97
N ARG A 304 -7.81 -7.71 -31.43
CA ARG A 304 -7.33 -7.23 -32.72
C ARG A 304 -8.18 -7.81 -33.84
N GLU A 305 -8.39 -9.13 -33.89
CA GLU A 305 -9.23 -9.76 -34.91
C GLU A 305 -10.68 -9.21 -34.91
N LEU A 306 -11.24 -8.97 -33.73
CA LEU A 306 -12.56 -8.35 -33.60
C LEU A 306 -12.60 -6.91 -34.15
N LEU A 307 -11.61 -6.08 -33.81
CA LEU A 307 -11.47 -4.71 -34.32
C LEU A 307 -11.34 -4.69 -35.85
N LEU A 308 -10.56 -5.62 -36.42
CA LEU A 308 -10.41 -5.74 -37.87
C LEU A 308 -11.71 -6.10 -38.57
N SER A 309 -12.49 -7.01 -37.97
CA SER A 309 -13.82 -7.35 -38.46
C SER A 309 -14.76 -6.14 -38.47
N GLN A 310 -14.75 -5.34 -37.39
CA GLN A 310 -15.57 -4.14 -37.28
C GLN A 310 -15.17 -3.05 -38.28
N ILE A 311 -13.86 -2.77 -38.40
CA ILE A 311 -13.35 -1.80 -39.38
C ILE A 311 -13.71 -2.24 -40.81
N SER A 312 -13.56 -3.53 -41.12
CA SER A 312 -13.93 -4.08 -42.44
C SER A 312 -15.42 -3.93 -42.74
N MET A 313 -16.30 -4.08 -41.73
CA MET A 313 -17.74 -3.85 -41.88
C MET A 313 -18.05 -2.37 -42.14
N ILE A 314 -17.50 -1.45 -41.34
CA ILE A 314 -17.72 -0.01 -41.49
C ILE A 314 -17.27 0.49 -42.88
N ILE A 315 -16.12 -0.01 -43.37
CA ILE A 315 -15.62 0.36 -44.69
C ILE A 315 -16.57 -0.14 -45.79
N LYS A 316 -17.00 -1.41 -45.74
CA LYS A 316 -17.96 -1.96 -46.72
C LYS A 316 -19.28 -1.21 -46.73
N GLU A 317 -19.73 -0.73 -45.57
CA GLU A 317 -20.97 0.02 -45.45
C GLU A 317 -20.82 1.42 -46.06
N ARG A 318 -19.71 2.12 -45.81
CA ARG A 318 -19.40 3.39 -46.47
C ARG A 318 -19.22 3.27 -47.98
N GLU A 319 -18.55 2.23 -48.45
CA GLU A 319 -18.39 1.98 -49.90
C GLU A 319 -19.75 1.74 -50.57
N ARG A 320 -20.67 1.05 -49.89
CA ARG A 320 -22.06 0.90 -50.35
C ARG A 320 -22.78 2.24 -50.41
N GLU A 321 -22.69 3.05 -49.35
CA GLU A 321 -23.30 4.38 -49.31
C GLU A 321 -22.77 5.29 -50.42
N GLU A 322 -21.45 5.32 -50.66
CA GLU A 322 -20.85 6.09 -51.75
C GLU A 322 -21.31 5.60 -53.13
N GLN A 323 -21.35 4.28 -53.36
CA GLN A 323 -21.84 3.72 -54.62
C GLN A 323 -23.32 4.02 -54.85
N GLU A 324 -24.14 3.97 -53.80
CA GLU A 324 -25.57 4.31 -53.87
C GLU A 324 -25.76 5.81 -54.15
N THR A 325 -24.96 6.67 -53.52
CA THR A 325 -24.97 8.12 -53.77
C THR A 325 -24.56 8.47 -55.21
N LEU A 326 -23.48 7.85 -55.71
CA LEU A 326 -23.04 8.01 -57.10
C LEU A 326 -24.08 7.51 -58.10
N ARG A 327 -24.77 6.43 -57.78
CA ARG A 327 -25.82 5.87 -58.63
C ARG A 327 -27.05 6.77 -58.69
N ILE A 328 -27.45 7.34 -57.55
CA ILE A 328 -28.54 8.34 -57.48
C ILE A 328 -28.18 9.59 -58.30
N GLN A 329 -26.96 10.11 -58.16
CA GLN A 329 -26.48 11.26 -58.94
C GLN A 329 -26.47 10.98 -60.46
N ALA A 330 -26.01 9.78 -60.87
CA ALA A 330 -26.02 9.40 -62.28
C ALA A 330 -27.46 9.25 -62.83
N GLU A 331 -28.42 8.78 -62.03
CA GLU A 331 -29.83 8.69 -62.42
C GLU A 331 -30.52 10.07 -62.49
N GLU A 332 -30.08 11.03 -61.69
CA GLU A 332 -30.55 12.43 -61.77
C GLU A 332 -29.98 13.18 -62.99
N GLU A 333 -28.72 12.92 -63.39
CA GLU A 333 -28.13 13.51 -64.61
C GLU A 333 -28.73 12.97 -65.92
N LEU A 334 -29.40 11.82 -65.88
CA LEU A 334 -30.06 11.16 -67.02
C LEU A 334 -31.53 11.58 -67.23
N LYS A 335 -32.10 12.41 -66.34
CA LYS A 335 -33.46 12.95 -66.42
C LYS A 335 -33.51 14.37 -66.97
#